data_AF-A0A7R9F500-F1
#
_entry.id   AF-A0A7R9F500-F1
#
_cell.length_a   1.000
_cell.length_b   1.000
_cell.length_c   1.000
_cell.angle_alpha   90.00
_cell.angle_beta   90.00
_cell.angle_gamma   90.00
#
_symmetry.space_group_name_H-M   'P 1'
#
loop_
_entity.id
_entity.type
_entity.pdbx_description
1 polymer ?
#
loop_
_entity_poly.entity_id
_entity_poly.type
_entity_poly.pdbx_seq_one_letter_code
_entity_poly.pdbx_strand_id
1 'polypeptide(L)'
;MSYRSQCGFVGSNPLVCCELSSRPAITTEPPVVLSEKLGEPPKDVTGDFRLSFLPRRICGKKGTANRIIGGNKTAIGEYPWMALVGYSTSTGTVFRCGASVISSRYVLTAAHCLINLPQSLKL
;
A
#
# COMPACT_ATOMS: atom_id res chain seq x y z
N MET A 1 9.32 -10.85 40.81
CA MET A 1 8.20 -11.05 39.86
C MET A 1 8.37 -10.06 38.72
N SER A 2 8.80 -10.50 37.55
CA SER A 2 9.04 -9.63 36.38
C SER A 2 7.92 -9.85 35.37
N TYR A 3 7.09 -8.82 35.15
CA TYR A 3 6.02 -8.85 34.16
C TYR A 3 6.69 -8.77 32.78
N ARG A 4 6.90 -9.91 32.11
CA ARG A 4 7.42 -9.93 30.73
C ARG A 4 6.30 -9.51 29.78
N SER A 5 6.08 -8.21 29.69
CA SER A 5 5.24 -7.58 28.66
C SER A 5 5.84 -7.69 27.26
N GLN A 6 7.09 -8.15 27.14
CA GLN A 6 7.77 -8.37 25.88
C GLN A 6 7.29 -9.64 25.17
N CYS A 7 6.84 -9.49 23.93
CA CYS A 7 6.27 -10.56 23.12
C CYS A 7 7.05 -10.89 21.85
N GLY A 8 8.15 -10.18 21.58
CA GLY A 8 9.01 -10.44 20.43
C GLY A 8 9.99 -9.31 20.14
N PHE A 9 10.53 -9.31 18.93
CA PHE A 9 11.42 -8.25 18.42
C PHE A 9 11.19 -7.99 16.93
N VAL A 10 11.37 -6.75 16.50
CA VAL A 10 11.54 -6.37 15.08
C VAL A 10 12.94 -5.75 14.93
N GLY A 11 13.88 -6.54 14.43
CA GLY A 11 15.30 -6.21 14.49
C GLY A 11 15.78 -6.14 15.94
N SER A 12 16.36 -5.02 16.36
CA SER A 12 16.78 -4.78 17.75
C SER A 12 15.67 -4.20 18.64
N ASN A 13 14.48 -3.92 18.09
CA ASN A 13 13.40 -3.27 18.82
C ASN A 13 12.50 -4.30 19.51
N PRO A 14 12.34 -4.29 20.85
CA PRO A 14 11.46 -5.21 21.55
C PRO A 14 9.99 -4.87 21.29
N LEU A 15 9.20 -5.88 20.96
CA LEU A 15 7.75 -5.80 20.88
C LEU A 15 7.15 -6.01 22.26
N VAL A 16 6.13 -5.22 22.60
CA VAL A 16 5.33 -5.40 23.81
C VAL A 16 3.90 -5.83 23.46
N CYS A 17 3.33 -6.72 24.26
CA CYS A 17 1.92 -7.08 24.18
C CYS A 17 1.07 -5.88 24.60
N CYS A 18 0.26 -5.37 23.68
CA CYS A 18 -0.87 -4.50 24.02
C CYS A 18 -2.15 -5.34 24.05
N GLU A 19 -3.06 -5.05 24.98
CA GLU A 19 -4.38 -5.68 24.96
C GLU A 19 -5.09 -5.38 23.64
N LEU A 20 -5.64 -6.43 23.04
CA LEU A 20 -6.38 -6.41 21.77
C LEU A 20 -7.58 -5.43 21.79
N SER A 21 -8.06 -5.03 22.97
CA SER A 21 -9.11 -4.02 23.14
C SER A 21 -8.69 -2.62 22.66
N SER A 22 -7.38 -2.35 22.55
CA SER A 22 -6.83 -1.07 22.09
C SER A 22 -6.49 -1.03 20.59
N ARG A 23 -6.64 -2.17 19.86
CA ARG A 23 -6.39 -2.23 18.42
C ARG A 23 -7.73 -2.19 17.70
N PRO A 24 -7.93 -1.32 16.69
CA PRO A 24 -9.09 -1.43 15.83
C PRO A 24 -9.04 -2.81 15.17
N ALA A 25 -10.06 -3.63 15.43
CA ALA A 25 -10.16 -4.98 14.91
C ALA A 25 -9.98 -4.93 13.39
N ILE A 26 -8.96 -5.64 12.88
CA ILE A 26 -8.90 -5.99 11.46
C ILE A 26 -9.92 -7.13 11.33
N THR A 27 -11.17 -6.77 11.10
CA THR A 27 -12.24 -7.72 10.82
C THR A 27 -11.94 -8.41 9.48
N THR A 28 -11.94 -9.73 9.51
CA THR A 28 -11.86 -10.61 8.32
C THR A 28 -13.21 -10.80 7.64
N GLU A 29 -14.21 -9.99 7.97
CA GLU A 29 -15.49 -9.97 7.26
C GLU A 29 -15.39 -9.12 6.00
N PRO A 30 -16.03 -9.52 4.87
CA PRO A 30 -16.19 -8.63 3.73
C PRO A 30 -16.89 -7.35 4.22
N PRO A 31 -16.52 -6.16 3.72
CA PRO A 31 -17.14 -4.92 4.18
C PRO A 31 -18.61 -4.96 3.80
N VAL A 32 -19.47 -5.29 4.76
CA VAL A 32 -20.89 -4.97 4.70
C VAL A 32 -20.94 -3.46 4.54
N VAL A 33 -21.50 -3.02 3.42
CA VAL A 33 -21.75 -1.61 3.11
C VAL A 33 -22.74 -1.09 4.15
N LEU A 34 -22.23 -0.70 5.31
CA LEU A 34 -22.92 0.17 6.23
C LEU A 34 -22.61 1.59 5.76
N SER A 35 -23.67 2.20 5.23
CA SER A 35 -23.84 3.58 4.81
C SER A 35 -22.77 4.55 5.28
N GLU A 36 -22.33 5.40 4.34
CA GLU A 36 -21.58 6.64 4.53
C GLU A 36 -22.06 7.42 5.77
N LYS A 37 -21.50 7.10 6.93
CA LYS A 37 -21.38 8.06 8.04
C LYS A 37 -20.16 8.89 7.71
N LEU A 38 -20.41 10.18 7.49
CA LEU A 38 -19.45 11.26 7.25
C LEU A 38 -18.09 10.94 7.89
N GLY A 39 -17.07 10.82 7.03
CA GLY A 39 -15.78 10.20 7.34
C GLY A 39 -15.21 10.59 8.70
N GLU A 40 -14.89 9.56 9.49
CA GLU A 40 -13.95 9.71 10.59
C GLU A 40 -12.70 10.41 10.04
N PRO A 41 -12.18 11.46 10.71
CA PRO A 41 -10.99 12.16 10.23
C PRO A 41 -9.90 11.12 9.99
N PRO A 42 -9.13 11.22 8.89
CA PRO A 42 -8.00 10.34 8.68
C PRO A 42 -7.20 10.30 9.97
N LYS A 43 -6.96 9.10 10.52
CA LYS A 43 -6.14 8.94 11.72
C LYS A 43 -4.92 9.84 11.55
N ASP A 44 -4.67 10.71 12.52
CA ASP A 44 -3.58 11.67 12.41
C ASP A 44 -2.26 10.91 12.48
N VAL A 45 -1.80 10.49 11.32
CA VAL A 45 -0.55 9.77 11.12
C VAL A 45 0.61 10.74 10.89
N THR A 46 0.45 12.03 11.24
CA THR A 46 1.50 13.06 11.12
C THR A 46 2.68 12.80 12.04
N GLY A 47 2.48 12.03 13.12
CA GLY A 47 3.55 11.55 14.00
C GLY A 47 4.25 10.25 13.55
N ASP A 48 3.79 9.60 12.47
CA ASP A 48 4.44 8.39 11.97
C ASP A 48 5.64 8.77 11.10
N PHE A 49 6.84 8.49 11.59
CA PHE A 49 8.09 8.70 10.86
C PHE A 49 8.08 8.03 9.48
N ARG A 50 7.37 6.92 9.30
CA ARG A 50 7.28 6.21 8.01
C ARG A 50 6.51 7.00 6.95
N LEU A 51 5.68 7.95 7.35
CA LEU A 51 4.89 8.78 6.44
C LEU A 51 5.51 10.14 6.18
N SER A 52 6.64 10.45 6.81
CA SER A 52 7.46 11.62 6.47
C SER A 52 7.97 11.56 5.02
N PHE A 53 8.11 10.36 4.47
CA PHE A 53 8.57 10.13 3.10
C PHE A 53 7.49 10.37 2.03
N LEU A 54 6.22 10.52 2.41
CA LEU A 54 5.14 10.76 1.46
C LEU A 54 4.97 12.27 1.20
N PRO A 55 4.88 12.70 -0.08
CA PRO A 55 4.62 14.08 -0.42
C PRO A 55 3.16 14.43 -0.09
N ARG A 56 2.93 15.03 1.09
CA ARG A 56 1.58 15.37 1.58
C ARG A 56 0.86 16.46 0.78
N ARG A 57 1.56 17.21 -0.07
CA ARG A 57 1.00 18.38 -0.77
C ARG A 57 0.93 18.27 -2.30
N ILE A 58 1.58 17.27 -2.90
CA ILE A 58 1.64 17.10 -4.36
C ILE A 58 1.44 15.63 -4.71
N CYS A 59 0.20 15.18 -4.78
CA CYS A 59 -0.18 13.83 -5.19
C CYS A 59 -1.55 13.84 -5.90
N GLY A 60 -1.86 12.79 -6.67
CA GLY A 60 -3.22 12.52 -7.17
C GLY A 60 -3.83 13.56 -8.10
N LYS A 61 -3.05 14.50 -8.65
CA LYS A 61 -3.55 15.50 -9.61
C LYS A 61 -3.90 14.84 -10.94
N LYS A 62 -5.19 14.49 -11.13
CA LYS A 62 -5.79 14.22 -12.43
C LYS A 62 -6.87 15.26 -12.74
N GLY A 63 -7.23 15.40 -14.01
CA GLY A 63 -8.46 16.10 -14.39
C GLY A 63 -9.70 15.43 -13.77
N THR A 64 -10.79 16.18 -13.61
CA THR A 64 -12.07 15.66 -13.14
C THR A 64 -12.63 14.67 -14.15
N ALA A 65 -12.38 13.37 -13.93
CA ALA A 65 -12.96 12.29 -14.72
C ALA A 65 -13.98 11.52 -13.87
N ASN A 66 -15.20 11.39 -14.41
CA ASN A 66 -16.25 10.54 -13.89
C ASN A 66 -15.78 9.07 -13.81
N ARG A 67 -16.46 8.26 -13.01
CA ARG A 67 -16.22 6.81 -12.91
C ARG A 67 -16.19 6.19 -14.31
N ILE A 68 -15.06 5.57 -14.66
CA ILE A 68 -14.87 4.94 -15.97
C ILE A 68 -15.51 3.54 -15.94
N ILE A 69 -16.41 3.26 -16.88
CA ILE A 69 -16.97 1.93 -17.16
C ILE A 69 -16.54 1.58 -18.60
N GLY A 70 -15.93 0.41 -18.82
CA GLY A 70 -15.46 0.00 -20.15
C GLY A 70 -14.30 0.86 -20.68
N GLY A 71 -13.24 1.02 -19.87
CA GLY A 71 -12.19 2.01 -20.07
C GLY A 71 -11.55 2.10 -21.47
N ASN A 72 -10.99 3.27 -21.76
CA ASN A 72 -10.34 3.59 -23.03
C ASN A 72 -8.82 3.84 -22.82
N LYS A 73 -8.06 3.89 -23.92
CA LYS A 73 -6.65 4.29 -23.90
C LYS A 73 -6.51 5.70 -23.31
N THR A 74 -5.52 5.86 -22.44
CA THR A 74 -5.23 7.12 -21.74
C THR A 74 -4.30 7.99 -22.56
N ALA A 75 -4.36 9.31 -22.35
CA ALA A 75 -3.36 10.22 -22.89
C ALA A 75 -2.00 10.03 -22.19
N ILE A 76 -0.92 10.45 -22.86
CA ILE A 76 0.42 10.46 -22.25
C ILE A 76 0.39 11.38 -21.03
N GLY A 77 0.78 10.84 -19.87
CA GLY A 77 0.84 11.61 -18.62
C GLY A 77 -0.51 11.82 -17.92
N GLU A 78 -1.61 11.22 -18.39
CA GLU A 78 -2.94 11.36 -17.75
C GLU A 78 -2.97 10.78 -16.32
N TYR A 79 -2.25 9.66 -16.12
CA TYR A 79 -2.08 9.02 -14.82
C TYR A 79 -0.58 8.88 -14.51
N PRO A 80 0.09 9.98 -14.11
CA PRO A 80 1.55 10.02 -14.03
C PRO A 80 2.12 9.16 -12.90
N TRP A 81 1.30 8.70 -11.97
CA TRP A 81 1.69 7.76 -10.93
C TRP A 81 1.67 6.30 -11.39
N MET A 82 1.20 5.98 -12.59
CA MET A 82 1.16 4.59 -13.07
C MET A 82 2.57 4.07 -13.34
N ALA A 83 2.88 2.90 -12.77
CA ALA A 83 4.13 2.19 -12.98
C ALA A 83 3.88 0.72 -13.32
N LEU A 84 4.82 0.11 -14.05
CA LEU A 84 4.82 -1.32 -14.34
C LEU A 84 5.92 -2.01 -13.53
N VAL A 85 5.59 -3.17 -12.98
CA VAL A 85 6.57 -4.04 -12.32
C VAL A 85 7.15 -5.00 -13.36
N GLY A 86 8.43 -4.83 -13.66
CA GLY A 86 9.18 -5.67 -14.57
C GLY A 86 9.83 -6.84 -13.85
N TYR A 87 9.73 -8.02 -14.45
CA TYR A 87 10.37 -9.25 -13.97
C TYR A 87 11.36 -9.73 -15.03
N SER A 88 12.57 -10.03 -14.59
CA SER A 88 13.59 -10.70 -15.39
C SER A 88 13.21 -12.16 -15.64
N THR A 89 13.35 -12.59 -16.89
CA THR A 89 13.19 -13.98 -17.38
C THR A 89 14.45 -14.39 -18.14
N SER A 90 14.51 -15.64 -18.61
CA SER A 90 15.60 -16.10 -19.46
C SER A 90 15.67 -15.39 -20.82
N THR A 91 14.59 -14.75 -21.26
CA THR A 91 14.48 -14.13 -22.59
C THR A 91 14.34 -12.62 -22.55
N GLY A 92 14.35 -12.00 -21.36
CA GLY A 92 14.28 -10.54 -21.19
C GLY A 92 13.45 -10.12 -19.99
N THR A 93 12.76 -8.98 -20.11
CA THR A 93 11.89 -8.44 -19.06
C THR A 93 10.43 -8.59 -19.46
N VAL A 94 9.60 -9.09 -18.55
CA VAL A 94 8.14 -9.17 -18.72
C VAL A 94 7.43 -8.32 -17.69
N PHE A 95 6.34 -7.66 -18.08
CA PHE A 95 5.51 -6.86 -17.17
C PHE A 95 4.22 -7.60 -16.86
N ARG A 96 4.01 -7.96 -15.60
CA ARG A 96 2.81 -8.73 -15.16
C ARG A 96 2.01 -8.08 -14.05
N CYS A 97 2.56 -7.05 -13.41
CA CYS A 97 1.89 -6.30 -12.35
C CYS A 97 1.99 -4.79 -12.60
N GLY A 98 1.04 -4.07 -12.01
CA GLY A 98 1.08 -2.61 -11.90
C GLY A 98 1.58 -2.15 -10.53
N ALA A 99 1.94 -0.88 -10.46
CA ALA A 99 2.27 -0.17 -9.23
C ALA A 99 1.85 1.29 -9.34
N SER A 100 1.85 1.99 -8.20
CA SER A 100 1.59 3.43 -8.12
C SER A 100 2.74 4.15 -7.44
N VAL A 101 3.26 5.20 -8.06
CA VAL A 101 4.28 6.08 -7.46
C VAL A 101 3.64 6.85 -6.30
N ILE A 102 4.16 6.64 -5.09
CA ILE A 102 3.67 7.29 -3.86
C ILE A 102 4.65 8.32 -3.32
N SER A 103 5.90 8.32 -3.78
CA SER A 103 6.93 9.32 -3.47
C SER A 103 8.04 9.30 -4.51
N SER A 104 9.06 10.15 -4.35
CA SER A 104 10.24 10.16 -5.23
C SER A 104 11.09 8.87 -5.19
N ARG A 105 10.90 8.01 -4.18
CA ARG A 105 11.71 6.79 -3.98
C ARG A 105 10.90 5.51 -3.81
N TYR A 106 9.58 5.61 -3.70
CA TYR A 106 8.73 4.46 -3.37
C TYR A 106 7.55 4.33 -4.33
N VAL A 107 7.28 3.09 -4.69
CA VAL A 107 6.08 2.65 -5.39
C VAL A 107 5.27 1.72 -4.49
N LEU A 108 3.96 1.79 -4.58
CA LEU A 108 3.02 0.88 -3.92
C LEU A 108 2.57 -0.19 -4.92
N THR A 109 2.61 -1.45 -4.51
CA THR A 109 2.09 -2.58 -5.29
C THR A 109 1.54 -3.66 -4.34
N ALA A 110 0.94 -4.71 -4.91
CA ALA A 110 0.44 -5.84 -4.13
C ALA A 110 1.60 -6.76 -3.70
N ALA A 111 1.50 -7.33 -2.49
CA ALA A 111 2.53 -8.25 -2.00
C ALA A 111 2.74 -9.45 -2.94
N HIS A 112 1.66 -10.02 -3.49
CA HIS A 112 1.74 -11.14 -4.44
C HIS A 112 2.43 -10.81 -5.76
N CYS A 113 2.66 -9.52 -6.06
CA CYS A 113 3.50 -9.12 -7.19
C CYS A 113 4.99 -9.27 -6.88
N LEU A 114 5.38 -9.50 -5.64
CA LEU A 114 6.79 -9.57 -5.21
C LEU A 114 7.15 -10.92 -4.57
N ILE A 115 6.17 -11.58 -3.94
CA ILE A 115 6.36 -12.86 -3.26
C ILE A 115 5.59 -13.97 -3.97
N ASN A 116 6.05 -15.22 -3.82
CA ASN A 116 5.47 -16.40 -4.46
C ASN A 116 5.44 -16.32 -6.00
N LEU A 117 6.46 -15.68 -6.58
CA LEU A 117 6.61 -15.62 -8.03
C LEU A 117 6.94 -17.02 -8.59
N PRO A 118 6.43 -17.36 -9.79
CA PRO A 118 6.89 -18.53 -10.53
C PRO A 118 8.42 -18.52 -10.66
N GLN A 119 9.06 -19.69 -10.65
CA GLN A 119 10.52 -19.82 -10.73
C GLN A 119 11.14 -19.16 -11.97
N SER A 120 10.35 -18.96 -13.02
CA SER A 120 10.76 -18.29 -14.26
C SER A 120 10.78 -16.76 -14.18
N LEU A 121 10.27 -16.16 -13.09
CA LEU A 121 10.24 -14.72 -12.87
C LEU A 121 11.13 -14.34 -11.69
N LYS A 122 12.04 -13.40 -11.94
CA LYS A 122 12.87 -12.78 -10.90
C LYS A 122 12.62 -11.28 -10.91
N LEU A 123 12.47 -10.69 -9.72
CA LEU A 123 12.43 -9.24 -9.60
C LEU A 123 13.84 -8.67 -9.77
#